data_AF-A0A0C2I9G9-F1
#
_entry.id   AF-A0A0C2I9G9-F1
#
_cell.length_a   1.000
_cell.length_b   1.000
_cell.length_c   1.000
_cell.angle_alpha   90.00
_cell.angle_beta   90.00
_cell.angle_gamma   90.00
#
_symmetry.space_group_name_H-M   'P 1'
#
loop_
_entity.id
_entity.type
_entity.pdbx_description
1 polymer ?
#
loop_
_entity_poly.entity_id
_entity_poly.type
_entity_poly.pdbx_seq_one_letter_code
_entity_poly.pdbx_strand_id
1 'polypeptide(L)'
;MARRFMILNKGWMSNTMLHGHYPILQAVVLSMPHVFSKNVSFSLITALVEALSSLLFDENPCLVEKSICVLSNIIANGPVYREFVLRSNILSALNQPFNQHLNSIHVMKQLSLMLKNICQNDKIGVSIEYVPKIIPMLDVLIAHMDDSILCNALSAITHLTDSSSDHASLLISSGIINKLYKFLGASNKHTVLLI
;
A
#
# COMPACT_ATOMS: atom_id res chain seq x y z
N MET A 1 -18.41 20.59 -7.65
CA MET A 1 -17.83 19.27 -8.01
C MET A 1 -16.31 19.43 -8.21
N ALA A 2 -15.60 19.98 -7.21
CA ALA A 2 -14.72 19.25 -6.27
C ALA A 2 -13.60 18.48 -7.00
N ARG A 3 -12.52 19.12 -7.46
CA ARG A 3 -11.39 19.68 -6.66
C ARG A 3 -10.99 18.80 -5.47
N ARG A 4 -10.43 17.63 -5.75
CA ARG A 4 -9.37 16.99 -4.94
C ARG A 4 -8.20 16.71 -5.89
N PHE A 5 -7.53 17.79 -6.31
CA PHE A 5 -6.17 17.66 -6.79
C PHE A 5 -5.34 17.22 -5.61
N MET A 6 -4.71 16.06 -5.75
CA MET A 6 -3.62 15.57 -4.91
C MET A 6 -2.75 16.75 -4.46
N ILE A 7 -2.84 17.08 -3.17
CA ILE A 7 -1.73 17.73 -2.47
C ILE A 7 -0.68 16.63 -2.34
N LEU A 8 0.03 16.37 -3.44
CA LEU A 8 1.28 15.62 -3.42
C LEU A 8 2.26 16.48 -2.62
N ASN A 9 2.49 16.01 -1.41
CA ASN A 9 3.41 16.55 -0.43
C ASN A 9 4.81 16.62 -1.08
N LYS A 10 5.25 17.82 -1.48
CA LYS A 10 6.55 18.07 -2.15
C LYS A 10 7.79 17.71 -1.29
N GLY A 11 7.60 17.22 -0.06
CA GLY A 11 8.67 16.85 0.86
C GLY A 11 9.22 15.43 0.74
N TRP A 12 8.70 14.58 -0.15
CA TRP A 12 9.09 13.16 -0.22
C TRP A 12 10.31 12.86 -1.10
N MET A 13 10.77 13.82 -1.91
CA MET A 13 12.02 13.68 -2.64
C MET A 13 13.17 14.14 -1.75
N SER A 14 13.60 13.30 -0.81
CA SER A 14 14.89 13.49 -0.15
C SER A 14 15.99 13.56 -1.21
N ASN A 15 16.97 14.45 -1.05
CA ASN A 15 18.08 14.66 -2.00
C ASN A 15 18.86 13.38 -2.37
N THR A 16 18.72 12.30 -1.59
CA THR A 16 19.23 10.96 -1.88
C THR A 16 18.52 10.26 -3.04
N MET A 17 17.30 10.66 -3.40
CA MET A 17 16.57 10.08 -4.53
C MET A 17 17.18 10.46 -5.87
N LEU A 18 17.62 11.71 -6.07
CA LEU A 18 18.05 12.23 -7.39
C LEU A 18 19.30 11.57 -7.99
N HIS A 19 20.07 10.78 -7.23
CA HIS A 19 21.38 10.27 -7.65
C HIS A 19 21.52 8.73 -7.64
N GLY A 20 20.42 7.96 -7.62
CA GLY A 20 20.46 6.49 -7.48
C GLY A 20 20.66 5.69 -8.79
N HIS A 21 21.40 4.58 -8.69
CA HIS A 21 21.84 3.60 -9.71
C HIS A 21 20.77 2.95 -10.63
N TYR A 22 19.51 3.41 -10.63
CA TYR A 22 18.43 2.84 -11.45
C TYR A 22 17.59 3.94 -12.11
N PRO A 23 18.17 4.65 -13.10
CA PRO A 23 17.57 5.83 -13.71
C PRO A 23 16.24 5.54 -14.41
N ILE A 24 16.03 4.33 -14.91
CA ILE A 24 14.79 3.93 -15.59
C ILE A 24 13.62 3.84 -14.61
N LEU A 25 13.77 3.11 -13.50
CA LEU A 25 12.72 3.01 -12.48
C LEU A 25 12.41 4.38 -11.87
N GLN A 26 13.43 5.21 -11.69
CA GLN A 26 13.26 6.55 -11.18
C GLN A 26 12.55 7.49 -12.15
N ALA A 27 12.87 7.40 -13.44
CA ALA A 27 12.14 8.11 -14.49
C ALA A 27 10.68 7.65 -14.58
N VAL A 28 10.40 6.34 -14.40
CA VAL A 28 9.03 5.80 -14.32
C VAL A 28 8.30 6.41 -13.11
N VAL A 29 8.89 6.38 -11.90
CA VAL A 29 8.30 6.98 -10.69
C VAL A 29 7.99 8.47 -10.87
N LEU A 30 8.94 9.25 -11.41
CA LEU A 30 8.80 10.70 -11.60
C LEU A 30 7.80 11.06 -12.71
N SER A 31 7.64 10.19 -13.70
CA SER A 31 6.69 10.41 -14.80
C SER A 31 5.27 9.90 -14.49
N MET A 32 5.06 9.12 -13.42
CA MET A 32 3.74 8.52 -13.10
C MET A 32 2.54 9.49 -13.07
N PRO A 33 2.63 10.71 -12.49
CA PRO A 33 1.52 11.67 -12.53
C PRO A 33 1.12 12.06 -13.96
N HIS A 34 2.05 11.97 -14.91
CA HIS A 34 1.84 12.26 -16.33
C HIS A 34 1.49 11.01 -17.15
N VAL A 35 2.10 9.86 -16.83
CA VAL A 35 1.88 8.57 -17.50
C VAL A 35 0.42 8.16 -17.37
N PHE A 36 -0.20 8.26 -16.20
CA PHE A 36 -1.63 7.89 -16.05
C PHE A 36 -2.62 8.99 -16.46
N SER A 37 -2.14 10.13 -16.98
CA SER A 37 -2.97 11.32 -17.22
C SER A 37 -3.86 11.21 -18.46
N LYS A 38 -3.49 10.43 -19.50
CA LYS A 38 -4.34 10.04 -20.65
C LYS A 38 -3.56 9.12 -21.60
N ASN A 39 -4.13 7.97 -21.96
CA ASN A 39 -3.70 7.07 -23.06
C ASN A 39 -2.48 6.15 -22.85
N VAL A 40 -2.30 5.54 -21.67
CA VAL A 40 -1.41 4.37 -21.58
C VAL A 40 -2.21 3.13 -21.97
N SER A 41 -1.68 2.34 -22.92
CA SER A 41 -2.33 1.10 -23.30
C SER A 41 -2.31 0.12 -22.12
N PHE A 42 -3.44 -0.55 -21.89
CA PHE A 42 -3.57 -1.54 -20.82
C PHE A 42 -2.50 -2.67 -20.92
N SER A 43 -2.03 -2.95 -22.14
CA SER A 43 -0.91 -3.87 -22.40
C SER A 43 0.40 -3.43 -21.74
N LEU A 44 0.72 -2.14 -21.73
CA LEU A 44 1.93 -1.63 -21.07
C LEU A 44 1.82 -1.74 -19.56
N ILE A 45 0.63 -1.49 -19.00
CA ILE A 45 0.38 -1.64 -17.57
C ILE A 45 0.52 -3.11 -17.15
N THR A 46 0.07 -4.03 -18.01
CA THR A 46 0.22 -5.48 -17.76
C THR A 46 1.68 -5.88 -17.67
N ALA A 47 2.48 -5.58 -18.70
CA ALA A 47 3.91 -5.88 -18.71
C ALA A 47 4.66 -5.20 -17.54
N LEU A 48 4.25 -3.99 -17.18
CA LEU A 48 4.82 -3.26 -16.05
C LEU A 48 4.52 -3.95 -14.73
N VAL A 49 3.28 -4.38 -14.49
CA VAL A 49 2.91 -5.09 -13.24
C VAL A 49 3.68 -6.41 -13.12
N GLU A 50 3.83 -7.17 -14.20
CA GLU A 50 4.62 -8.41 -14.22
C GLU A 50 6.10 -8.16 -13.88
N ALA A 51 6.72 -7.18 -14.56
CA ALA A 51 8.12 -6.82 -14.32
C ALA A 51 8.34 -6.37 -12.86
N LEU A 52 7.50 -5.49 -12.33
CA LEU A 52 7.63 -5.00 -10.96
C LEU A 52 7.35 -6.09 -9.91
N SER A 53 6.43 -7.01 -10.20
CA SER A 53 6.16 -8.14 -9.31
C SER A 53 7.37 -9.07 -9.19
N SER A 54 8.13 -9.25 -10.28
CA SER A 54 9.38 -10.03 -10.25
C SER A 54 10.46 -9.39 -9.38
N LEU A 55 10.52 -8.05 -9.37
CA LEU A 55 11.49 -7.28 -8.57
C LEU A 55 11.20 -7.32 -7.06
N LEU A 56 10.02 -7.79 -6.63
CA LEU A 56 9.73 -8.00 -5.20
C LEU A 56 10.58 -9.12 -4.57
N PHE A 57 11.18 -9.97 -5.41
CA PHE A 57 12.07 -11.06 -4.98
C PHE A 57 13.55 -10.70 -5.01
N ASP A 58 13.89 -9.46 -5.37
CA ASP A 58 15.26 -8.99 -5.42
C ASP A 58 15.84 -8.76 -4.00
N GLU A 59 17.13 -9.01 -3.83
CA GLU A 59 17.84 -8.79 -2.57
C GLU A 59 18.08 -7.29 -2.31
N ASN A 60 18.04 -6.45 -3.35
CA ASN A 60 18.28 -5.02 -3.22
C ASN A 60 17.02 -4.29 -2.69
N PRO A 61 17.04 -3.77 -1.44
CA PRO A 61 15.88 -3.11 -0.85
C PRO A 61 15.45 -1.86 -1.62
N CYS A 62 16.35 -1.19 -2.34
CA CYS A 62 16.02 -0.01 -3.13
C CYS A 62 15.18 -0.35 -4.37
N LEU A 63 15.46 -1.50 -5.02
CA LEU A 63 14.69 -1.99 -6.15
C LEU A 63 13.30 -2.45 -5.69
N VAL A 64 13.26 -3.18 -4.59
CA VAL A 64 12.01 -3.62 -3.95
C VAL A 64 11.15 -2.42 -3.55
N GLU A 65 11.71 -1.44 -2.84
CA GLU A 65 11.02 -0.22 -2.43
C GLU A 65 10.40 0.52 -3.63
N LYS A 66 11.18 0.76 -4.69
CA LYS A 66 10.71 1.44 -5.90
C LYS A 66 9.61 0.64 -6.59
N SER A 67 9.73 -0.68 -6.62
CA SER A 67 8.73 -1.54 -7.25
C SER A 67 7.39 -1.47 -6.53
N ILE A 68 7.40 -1.55 -5.20
CA ILE A 68 6.22 -1.38 -4.35
C ILE A 68 5.62 0.01 -4.54
N CYS A 69 6.45 1.06 -4.59
CA CYS A 69 6.00 2.44 -4.80
C CYS A 69 5.22 2.59 -6.11
N VAL A 70 5.77 2.06 -7.21
CA VAL A 70 5.13 2.10 -8.54
C VAL A 70 3.82 1.31 -8.55
N LEU A 71 3.81 0.09 -8.02
CA LEU A 71 2.62 -0.75 -7.91
C LEU A 71 1.51 -0.08 -7.07
N SER A 72 1.90 0.53 -5.94
CA SER A 72 1.00 1.28 -5.07
C SER A 72 0.32 2.46 -5.79
N ASN A 73 1.08 3.17 -6.63
CA ASN A 73 0.52 4.25 -7.45
C ASN A 73 -0.42 3.74 -8.55
N ILE A 74 -0.13 2.59 -9.16
CA ILE A 74 -1.05 1.93 -10.11
C ILE A 74 -2.39 1.63 -9.41
N ILE A 75 -2.34 1.03 -8.23
CA ILE A 75 -3.52 0.70 -7.43
C ILE A 75 -4.32 1.96 -7.07
N ALA A 76 -3.64 3.05 -6.71
CA ALA A 76 -4.26 4.31 -6.33
C ALA A 76 -5.05 5.00 -7.46
N ASN A 77 -4.87 4.59 -8.72
CA ASN A 77 -5.64 5.12 -9.85
C ASN A 77 -7.10 4.65 -9.87
N GLY A 78 -7.48 3.67 -9.04
CA GLY A 78 -8.88 3.30 -8.81
C GLY A 78 -9.17 1.80 -8.81
N PRO A 79 -10.44 1.41 -8.62
CA PRO A 79 -10.84 0.02 -8.37
C PRO A 79 -10.50 -0.94 -9.50
N VAL A 80 -10.52 -0.49 -10.76
CA VAL A 80 -10.17 -1.31 -11.93
C VAL A 80 -8.69 -1.72 -11.89
N TYR A 81 -7.80 -0.77 -11.61
CA TYR A 81 -6.36 -1.04 -11.52
C TYR A 81 -6.01 -1.83 -10.26
N ARG A 82 -6.67 -1.53 -9.14
CA ARG A 82 -6.55 -2.34 -7.92
C ARG A 82 -6.89 -3.79 -8.18
N GLU A 83 -8.06 -4.07 -8.76
CA GLU A 83 -8.50 -5.43 -9.04
C GLU A 83 -7.55 -6.13 -10.04
N PHE A 84 -7.08 -5.41 -11.05
CA PHE A 84 -6.10 -5.92 -12.00
C PHE A 84 -4.80 -6.39 -11.30
N VAL A 85 -4.24 -5.57 -10.43
CA VAL A 85 -3.01 -5.90 -9.69
C VAL A 85 -3.27 -7.00 -8.64
N LEU A 86 -4.45 -7.05 -8.03
CA LEU A 86 -4.79 -8.15 -7.11
C LEU A 86 -4.88 -9.50 -7.83
N ARG A 87 -5.45 -9.53 -9.04
CA ARG A 87 -5.53 -10.73 -9.88
C ARG A 87 -4.17 -11.21 -10.40
N SER A 88 -3.15 -10.35 -10.41
CA SER A 88 -1.78 -10.77 -10.70
C SER A 88 -1.08 -11.46 -9.52
N ASN A 89 -1.85 -11.90 -8.51
CA ASN A 89 -1.35 -12.60 -7.32
C ASN A 89 -0.38 -11.78 -6.46
N ILE A 90 -0.51 -10.45 -6.50
CA ILE A 90 0.44 -9.54 -5.85
C ILE A 90 0.55 -9.79 -4.34
N LEU A 91 -0.55 -10.12 -3.66
CA LEU A 91 -0.55 -10.37 -2.22
C LEU A 91 0.38 -11.52 -1.84
N SER A 92 0.44 -12.58 -2.67
CA SER A 92 1.36 -13.68 -2.44
C SER A 92 2.82 -13.23 -2.59
N ALA A 93 3.11 -12.39 -3.58
CA ALA A 93 4.46 -11.85 -3.83
C ALA A 93 4.91 -10.89 -2.73
N LEU A 94 4.00 -10.13 -2.10
CA LEU A 94 4.31 -9.22 -1.00
C LEU A 94 4.83 -9.93 0.26
N ASN A 95 4.59 -11.24 0.43
CA ASN A 95 5.18 -11.99 1.55
C ASN A 95 6.71 -11.93 1.55
N GLN A 96 7.33 -11.85 0.37
CA GLN A 96 8.78 -11.82 0.23
C GLN A 96 9.41 -10.57 0.87
N PRO A 97 9.01 -9.33 0.53
CA PRO A 97 9.52 -8.15 1.22
C PRO A 97 9.14 -8.09 2.70
N PHE A 98 7.98 -8.64 3.10
CA PHE A 98 7.62 -8.80 4.51
C PHE A 98 8.51 -9.80 5.26
N ASN A 99 9.24 -10.69 4.59
CA ASN A 99 10.15 -11.63 5.25
C ASN A 99 11.60 -11.15 5.20
N GLN A 100 12.04 -10.64 4.05
CA GLN A 100 13.45 -10.31 3.80
C GLN A 100 13.81 -8.89 4.26
N HIS A 101 12.86 -7.96 4.23
CA HIS A 101 13.14 -6.52 4.36
C HIS A 101 12.45 -5.87 5.57
N LEU A 102 12.09 -6.65 6.60
CA LEU A 102 11.43 -6.16 7.83
C LEU A 102 12.17 -5.02 8.53
N ASN A 103 13.51 -5.05 8.51
CA ASN A 103 14.35 -4.04 9.14
C ASN A 103 14.52 -2.78 8.27
N SER A 104 14.05 -2.80 7.01
CA SER A 104 14.15 -1.66 6.10
C SER A 104 12.93 -0.75 6.26
N ILE A 105 13.12 0.34 7.00
CA ILE A 105 12.07 1.35 7.23
C ILE A 105 11.46 1.87 5.92
N HIS A 106 12.27 2.03 4.88
CA HIS A 106 11.83 2.54 3.59
C HIS A 106 10.89 1.56 2.87
N VAL A 107 11.25 0.27 2.84
CA VAL A 107 10.41 -0.80 2.26
C VAL A 107 9.11 -0.92 3.04
N MET A 108 9.18 -0.95 4.38
CA MET A 108 8.00 -1.05 5.24
C MET A 108 7.03 0.12 5.07
N LYS A 109 7.54 1.35 4.87
CA LYS A 109 6.70 2.50 4.52
C LYS A 109 5.95 2.30 3.21
N GLN A 110 6.62 1.80 2.16
CA GLN A 110 5.96 1.54 0.88
C GLN A 110 4.93 0.40 0.98
N LEU A 111 5.24 -0.68 1.73
CA LEU A 111 4.30 -1.76 1.99
C LEU A 111 3.04 -1.26 2.69
N SER A 112 3.21 -0.43 3.74
CA SER A 112 2.08 0.16 4.47
C SER A 112 1.19 1.02 3.58
N LEU A 113 1.80 1.82 2.70
CA LEU A 113 1.07 2.68 1.77
C LEU A 113 0.32 1.86 0.71
N MET A 114 0.95 0.81 0.19
CA MET A 114 0.33 -0.09 -0.78
C MET A 114 -0.88 -0.81 -0.17
N LEU A 115 -0.77 -1.35 1.05
CA LEU A 115 -1.90 -2.00 1.73
C LEU A 115 -3.04 -1.02 2.01
N LYS A 116 -2.73 0.21 2.41
CA LYS A 116 -3.74 1.28 2.53
C LYS A 116 -4.47 1.53 1.21
N ASN A 117 -3.74 1.64 0.10
CA ASN A 117 -4.34 1.86 -1.23
C ASN A 117 -5.16 0.64 -1.71
N ILE A 118 -4.73 -0.58 -1.39
CA ILE A 118 -5.51 -1.80 -1.64
C ILE A 118 -6.83 -1.77 -0.87
N CYS A 119 -6.79 -1.37 0.41
CA CYS A 119 -7.98 -1.36 1.25
C CYS A 119 -8.90 -0.16 1.00
N GLN A 120 -8.44 0.86 0.27
CA GLN A 120 -9.18 2.11 0.07
C GLN A 120 -10.55 1.89 -0.61
N ASN A 121 -11.61 2.36 0.05
CA ASN A 121 -13.01 2.18 -0.39
C ASN A 121 -13.58 3.41 -1.13
N ASP A 122 -12.96 3.80 -2.25
CA ASP A 122 -13.39 4.95 -3.05
C ASP A 122 -14.57 4.65 -4.01
N LYS A 123 -15.52 3.78 -3.60
CA LYS A 123 -16.84 3.42 -4.21
C LYS A 123 -17.12 1.92 -4.11
N ILE A 124 -16.08 1.11 -4.29
CA ILE A 124 -16.12 -0.35 -4.26
C ILE A 124 -14.98 -0.77 -3.33
N GLY A 125 -15.27 -1.61 -2.35
CA GLY A 125 -14.27 -2.17 -1.45
C GLY A 125 -13.33 -3.16 -2.16
N VAL A 126 -12.39 -3.71 -1.42
CA VAL A 126 -11.65 -4.90 -1.88
C VAL A 126 -12.57 -6.13 -1.84
N SER A 127 -12.37 -7.11 -2.74
CA SER A 127 -13.11 -8.37 -2.65
C SER A 127 -12.78 -9.08 -1.33
N ILE A 128 -13.81 -9.62 -0.67
CA ILE A 128 -13.69 -10.25 0.65
C ILE A 128 -12.69 -11.42 0.66
N GLU A 129 -12.52 -12.10 -0.48
CA GLU A 129 -11.58 -13.22 -0.65
C GLU A 129 -10.10 -12.82 -0.42
N TYR A 130 -9.77 -11.55 -0.60
CA TYR A 130 -8.42 -11.04 -0.38
C TYR A 130 -8.15 -10.66 1.08
N VAL A 131 -9.20 -10.40 1.87
CA VAL A 131 -9.09 -9.91 3.25
C VAL A 131 -8.30 -10.88 4.14
N PRO A 132 -8.52 -12.22 4.11
CA PRO A 132 -7.72 -13.15 4.88
C PRO A 132 -6.22 -13.10 4.58
N LYS A 133 -5.82 -12.73 3.35
CA LYS A 133 -4.41 -12.57 2.95
C LYS A 133 -3.82 -11.22 3.40
N ILE A 134 -4.66 -10.19 3.51
CA ILE A 134 -4.25 -8.84 3.91
C ILE A 134 -4.05 -8.75 5.45
N ILE A 135 -4.92 -9.40 6.22
CA ILE A 135 -4.89 -9.39 7.70
C ILE A 135 -3.50 -9.68 8.29
N PRO A 136 -2.79 -10.78 7.96
CA PRO A 136 -1.49 -11.07 8.56
C PRO A 136 -0.44 -10.00 8.21
N MET A 137 -0.53 -9.36 7.05
CA MET A 137 0.36 -8.26 6.70
C MET A 137 0.07 -7.01 7.52
N LEU A 138 -1.22 -6.68 7.72
CA LEU A 138 -1.61 -5.58 8.61
C LEU A 138 -1.17 -5.84 10.05
N ASP A 139 -1.22 -7.11 10.50
CA ASP A 139 -0.79 -7.50 11.84
C ASP A 139 0.70 -7.21 12.09
N VAL A 140 1.54 -7.43 11.09
CA VAL A 140 2.96 -7.05 11.12
C VAL A 140 3.11 -5.53 11.19
N LEU A 141 2.34 -4.78 10.41
CA LEU A 141 2.47 -3.31 10.34
C LEU A 141 2.00 -2.60 11.60
N ILE A 142 0.94 -3.06 12.26
CA ILE A 142 0.45 -2.43 13.50
C ILE A 142 1.40 -2.62 14.69
N ALA A 143 2.31 -3.60 14.61
CA ALA A 143 3.36 -3.80 15.60
C ALA A 143 4.57 -2.87 15.38
N HIS A 144 4.59 -2.09 14.30
CA HIS A 144 5.70 -1.21 13.96
C HIS A 144 5.68 0.08 14.80
N MET A 145 6.86 0.55 15.20
CA MET A 145 7.04 1.74 16.05
C MET A 145 7.04 3.08 15.27
N ASP A 146 6.86 3.04 13.94
CA ASP A 146 6.91 4.25 13.11
C ASP A 146 5.50 4.75 12.86
N ASP A 147 5.23 5.99 13.25
CA ASP A 147 3.91 6.60 13.18
C ASP A 147 3.32 6.60 11.76
N SER A 148 4.15 6.76 10.72
CA SER A 148 3.66 6.81 9.34
C SER A 148 3.20 5.43 8.84
N ILE A 149 3.91 4.37 9.23
CA ILE A 149 3.52 2.98 8.96
C ILE A 149 2.23 2.65 9.73
N LEU A 150 2.19 2.97 11.02
CA LEU A 150 1.03 2.70 11.86
C LEU A 150 -0.21 3.44 11.32
N CYS A 151 -0.07 4.73 10.98
CA CYS A 151 -1.18 5.53 10.46
C CYS A 151 -1.75 4.97 9.14
N ASN A 152 -0.88 4.46 8.25
CA ASN A 152 -1.33 3.77 7.04
C ASN A 152 -2.03 2.44 7.35
N ALA A 153 -1.49 1.64 8.26
CA ALA A 153 -2.09 0.37 8.66
C ALA A 153 -3.48 0.56 9.30
N LEU A 154 -3.60 1.55 10.20
CA LEU A 154 -4.87 1.89 10.82
C LEU A 154 -5.88 2.42 9.80
N SER A 155 -5.44 3.26 8.85
CA SER A 155 -6.31 3.72 7.76
C SER A 155 -6.82 2.54 6.93
N ALA A 156 -5.97 1.56 6.63
CA ALA A 156 -6.37 0.35 5.91
C ALA A 156 -7.43 -0.44 6.68
N ILE A 157 -7.25 -0.62 7.99
CA ILE A 157 -8.22 -1.28 8.86
C ILE A 157 -9.56 -0.52 8.86
N THR A 158 -9.55 0.81 9.02
CA THR A 158 -10.77 1.62 8.96
C THR A 158 -11.49 1.46 7.63
N HIS A 159 -10.77 1.46 6.50
CA HIS A 159 -11.42 1.26 5.20
C HIS A 159 -12.04 -0.13 5.04
N LEU A 160 -11.44 -1.17 5.64
CA LEU A 160 -12.00 -2.52 5.64
C LEU A 160 -13.21 -2.63 6.58
N THR A 161 -13.21 -1.98 7.75
CA THR A 161 -14.40 -1.96 8.62
C THR A 161 -15.57 -1.23 7.97
N ASP A 162 -15.28 -0.16 7.23
CA ASP A 162 -16.28 0.65 6.54
C ASP A 162 -16.80 0.03 5.24
N SER A 163 -16.20 -1.07 4.75
CA SER A 163 -16.58 -1.67 3.47
C SER A 163 -17.79 -2.59 3.55
N SER A 164 -17.86 -3.49 4.55
CA SER A 164 -19.06 -4.28 4.87
C SER A 164 -18.97 -4.96 6.24
N SER A 165 -20.11 -5.43 6.77
CA SER A 165 -20.18 -6.22 8.01
C SER A 165 -19.33 -7.50 7.96
N ASP A 166 -19.20 -8.11 6.79
CA ASP A 166 -18.44 -9.35 6.63
C ASP A 166 -16.93 -9.09 6.72
N HIS A 167 -16.46 -7.94 6.20
CA HIS A 167 -15.07 -7.50 6.37
C HIS A 167 -14.76 -7.23 7.84
N ALA A 168 -15.64 -6.51 8.53
CA ALA A 168 -15.52 -6.27 9.97
C ALA A 168 -15.49 -7.59 10.75
N SER A 169 -16.34 -8.56 10.40
CA SER A 169 -16.38 -9.88 11.03
C SER A 169 -15.07 -10.64 10.87
N LEU A 170 -14.45 -10.60 9.68
CA LEU A 170 -13.14 -11.20 9.44
C LEU A 170 -12.05 -10.54 10.31
N LEU A 171 -12.03 -9.21 10.38
CA LEU A 171 -11.08 -8.49 11.25
C LEU A 171 -11.27 -8.84 12.73
N ILE A 172 -12.51 -8.89 13.21
CA ILE A 172 -12.81 -9.29 14.59
C ILE A 172 -12.34 -10.72 14.84
N SER A 173 -12.68 -11.66 13.95
CA SER A 173 -12.30 -13.07 14.08
C SER A 173 -10.79 -13.31 14.08
N SER A 174 -10.03 -12.45 13.41
CA SER A 174 -8.56 -12.53 13.40
C SER A 174 -7.90 -12.06 14.71
N GLY A 175 -8.63 -11.35 15.56
CA GLY A 175 -8.10 -10.74 16.78
C GLY A 175 -7.26 -9.48 16.56
N ILE A 176 -7.12 -8.98 15.33
CA ILE A 176 -6.35 -7.76 15.04
C ILE A 176 -6.94 -6.54 15.77
N ILE A 177 -8.27 -6.47 15.89
CA ILE A 177 -8.97 -5.40 16.61
C ILE A 177 -8.59 -5.38 18.09
N ASN A 178 -8.33 -6.53 18.71
CA ASN A 178 -7.93 -6.61 20.11
C ASN A 178 -6.57 -5.94 20.36
N LYS A 179 -5.68 -5.96 19.37
CA LYS A 179 -4.38 -5.30 19.44
C LYS A 179 -4.51 -3.77 19.34
N LEU A 180 -5.60 -3.27 18.74
CA LEU A 180 -5.84 -1.85 18.58
C LEU A 180 -6.24 -1.15 19.88
N TYR A 181 -6.80 -1.86 20.86
CA TYR A 181 -7.17 -1.28 22.16
C TYR A 181 -5.99 -0.62 22.88
N LYS A 182 -4.75 -1.09 22.63
CA LYS A 182 -3.53 -0.47 23.18
C LYS A 182 -3.31 0.97 22.71
N PHE A 183 -3.80 1.32 21.52
CA PHE A 183 -3.70 2.68 20.98
C PHE A 183 -4.84 3.59 21.46
N LEU A 184 -5.99 3.02 21.85
CA LEU A 184 -7.13 3.78 22.38
C LEU A 184 -6.92 4.26 23.82
N GLY A 185 -6.11 3.53 24.61
CA GLY A 185 -5.72 3.94 25.97
C GLY A 185 -4.54 4.92 26.04
N ALA A 186 -3.78 5.04 24.95
CA ALA A 186 -2.61 5.92 24.85
C ALA A 186 -3.05 7.32 24.36
N SER A 187 -3.38 8.19 25.31
CA SER A 187 -3.79 9.58 25.09
C SER A 187 -2.89 10.37 24.10
N ASN A 188 -3.54 10.96 23.08
CA ASN A 188 -3.25 12.26 22.42
C ASN A 188 -2.56 12.42 21.04
N LYS A 189 -2.37 11.41 20.16
CA LYS A 189 -1.90 11.73 18.77
C LYS A 189 -2.55 11.03 17.58
N HIS A 190 -3.18 9.88 17.75
CA HIS A 190 -3.80 9.14 16.64
C HIS A 190 -5.25 8.81 16.96
N THR A 191 -6.12 9.82 16.91
CA THR A 191 -7.58 9.60 16.95
C THR A 191 -8.01 8.99 15.62
N VAL A 192 -7.79 7.69 15.47
CA VAL A 192 -8.45 6.90 14.43
C VAL A 192 -9.86 6.65 14.96
N LEU A 193 -10.84 7.28 14.31
CA LEU A 193 -12.25 7.00 14.52
C LEU A 193 -12.50 5.53 14.18
N LEU A 194 -12.52 4.68 15.21
CA LEU A 194 -12.96 3.28 15.14
C LEU A 194 -14.45 3.17 15.52
N ILE A 195 -15.25 4.19 15.23
CA ILE A 195 -16.69 4.25 15.55
C ILE A 195 -17.48 4.51 14.28
#